data_AF-A0A2E9C4D0-F1
#
_entry.id   AF-A0A2E9C4D0-F1
#
_cell.length_a   1.000
_cell.length_b   1.000
_cell.length_c   1.000
_cell.angle_alpha   90.00
_cell.angle_beta   90.00
_cell.angle_gamma   90.00
#
_symmetry.space_group_name_H-M   'P 1'
#
loop_
_entity.id
_entity.type
_entity.pdbx_description
1 polymer ?
#
loop_
_entity_poly.entity_id
_entity_poly.type
_entity_poly.pdbx_seq_one_letter_code
_entity_poly.pdbx_strand_id
1 'polypeptide(L)'
;AGIDLEHDRADIAAGARLAMPLRVLWGAHGVVGRAFDVLALWRERADRVDGHALPCGHYVPEEAPGELLAEALDFFAPLIPSEGPRP
;
A
#
# COMPACT_ATOMS: atom_id res chain seq x y z
N ALA A 1 12.46 19.72 -8.87
CA ALA A 1 11.27 19.13 -8.23
C ALA A 1 10.59 20.21 -7.39
N GLY A 2 9.82 21.11 -8.01
CA GLY A 2 9.15 22.23 -7.31
C GLY A 2 7.64 22.02 -7.24
N ILE A 3 7.03 21.83 -8.41
CA ILE A 3 5.59 21.66 -8.56
C ILE A 3 5.02 20.47 -7.76
N ASP A 4 5.73 19.33 -7.69
CA ASP A 4 5.27 18.16 -6.93
C ASP A 4 5.17 18.45 -5.43
N LEU A 5 6.11 19.23 -4.88
CA LEU A 5 6.11 19.62 -3.46
C LEU A 5 5.07 20.70 -3.16
N GLU A 6 4.80 21.58 -4.13
CA GLU A 6 3.73 22.58 -4.01
C GLU A 6 2.36 21.91 -3.98
N HIS A 7 2.11 20.95 -4.88
CA HIS A 7 0.88 20.16 -4.89
C HIS A 7 0.74 19.33 -3.63
N ASP A 8 1.80 18.64 -3.17
CA ASP A 8 1.75 17.88 -1.91
C ASP A 8 1.38 18.79 -0.73
N ARG A 9 2.03 19.96 -0.58
CA ARG A 9 1.67 20.91 0.48
C ARG A 9 0.24 21.43 0.38
N ALA A 10 -0.25 21.67 -0.82
CA ALA A 10 -1.63 22.11 -1.04
C ALA A 10 -2.64 21.02 -0.63
N ASP A 11 -2.38 19.77 -0.99
CA ASP A 11 -3.21 18.62 -0.60
C ASP A 11 -3.21 18.44 0.92
N ILE A 12 -2.05 18.58 1.57
CA ILE A 12 -1.93 18.56 3.04
C ILE A 12 -2.75 19.67 3.67
N ALA A 13 -2.61 20.91 3.17
CA ALA A 13 -3.32 22.07 3.69
C ALA A 13 -4.84 21.95 3.49
N ALA A 14 -5.27 21.31 2.40
CA ALA A 14 -6.66 21.01 2.11
C ALA A 14 -7.20 19.80 2.91
N GLY A 15 -6.33 19.07 3.62
CA GLY A 15 -6.70 17.83 4.30
C GLY A 15 -7.10 16.72 3.33
N ALA A 16 -6.62 16.75 2.09
CA ALA A 16 -6.90 15.76 1.07
C ALA A 16 -6.30 14.41 1.48
N ARG A 17 -7.11 13.35 1.38
CA ARG A 17 -6.75 11.98 1.76
C ARG A 17 -7.21 11.01 0.69
N LEU A 18 -6.47 9.91 0.53
CA LEU A 18 -6.86 8.82 -0.35
C LEU A 18 -8.03 8.04 0.27
N ALA A 19 -9.20 8.13 -0.36
CA ALA A 19 -10.43 7.51 0.12
C ALA A 19 -10.57 6.02 -0.29
N MET A 20 -9.87 5.60 -1.34
CA MET A 20 -9.86 4.20 -1.79
C MET A 20 -9.04 3.31 -0.84
N PRO A 21 -9.28 1.98 -0.82
CA PRO A 21 -8.37 1.03 -0.16
C PRO A 21 -6.93 1.21 -0.66
N LEU A 22 -5.98 1.13 0.26
CA LEU A 22 -4.55 1.20 -0.02
C LEU A 22 -3.81 0.07 0.70
N ARG A 23 -3.27 -0.88 -0.08
CA ARG A 23 -2.37 -1.94 0.39
C ARG A 23 -0.92 -1.53 0.20
N VAL A 24 -0.17 -1.41 1.29
CA VAL A 24 1.23 -0.99 1.28
C VAL A 24 2.14 -2.17 1.62
N LEU A 25 3.04 -2.52 0.72
CA LEU A 25 4.04 -3.58 0.92
C LEU A 25 5.44 -2.98 0.87
N TRP A 26 6.30 -3.40 1.78
CA TRP A 26 7.69 -2.95 1.86
C TRP A 26 8.61 -4.08 2.30
N GLY A 27 9.90 -4.00 1.98
CA GLY A 27 10.85 -4.99 2.46
C GLY A 27 11.21 -4.79 3.93
N ALA A 28 11.10 -5.86 4.72
CA ALA A 28 11.51 -5.93 6.12
C ALA A 28 13.00 -5.62 6.31
N HIS A 29 13.82 -5.96 5.32
CA HIS A 29 15.28 -5.73 5.30
C HIS A 29 15.66 -4.48 4.51
N GLY A 30 14.68 -3.68 4.05
CA GLY A 30 14.91 -2.38 3.45
C GLY A 30 15.17 -1.29 4.50
N VAL A 31 15.68 -0.13 4.06
CA VAL A 31 15.78 1.06 4.92
C VAL A 31 14.40 1.47 5.44
N VAL A 32 13.39 1.39 4.59
CA VAL A 32 12.00 1.74 4.92
C VAL A 32 11.48 0.90 6.09
N GLY A 33 11.60 -0.43 6.02
CA GLY A 33 11.12 -1.32 7.07
C GLY A 33 11.89 -1.23 8.38
N ARG A 34 13.15 -0.79 8.36
CA ARG A 34 13.97 -0.62 9.58
C ARG A 34 13.84 0.75 10.23
N ALA A 35 13.57 1.80 9.46
CA ALA A 35 13.69 3.18 9.92
C ALA A 35 12.35 3.86 10.20
N PHE A 36 11.24 3.29 9.70
CA PHE A 36 9.94 3.95 9.78
C PHE A 36 8.83 3.00 10.22
N ASP A 37 7.84 3.55 10.92
CA ASP A 37 6.52 2.96 10.99
C ASP A 37 5.76 3.31 9.70
N VAL A 38 5.89 2.43 8.72
CA VAL A 38 5.36 2.64 7.36
C VAL A 38 3.85 2.86 7.38
N LEU A 39 3.11 2.06 8.16
CA LEU A 39 1.65 2.17 8.20
C LEU A 39 1.19 3.42 8.94
N ALA A 40 1.89 3.85 10.00
CA ALA A 40 1.56 5.11 10.67
C ALA A 40 1.66 6.30 9.69
N LEU A 41 2.76 6.38 8.92
CA LEU A 41 2.95 7.44 7.94
C LEU A 41 1.87 7.43 6.85
N TRP A 42 1.50 6.26 6.33
CA TRP A 42 0.44 6.18 5.31
C TRP A 42 -0.95 6.53 5.84
N ARG A 43 -1.23 6.25 7.13
CA ARG A 43 -2.49 6.66 7.78
C ARG A 43 -2.63 8.17 7.94
N GLU A 44 -1.56 8.95 7.79
CA GLU A 44 -1.66 10.42 7.72
C GLU A 44 -2.20 10.90 6.36
N ARG A 45 -2.12 10.05 5.32
CA ARG A 45 -2.43 10.41 3.92
C ARG A 45 -3.64 9.68 3.34
N ALA A 46 -4.13 8.63 3.98
CA ALA A 46 -5.17 7.78 3.44
C ALA A 46 -6.15 7.31 4.53
N ASP A 47 -7.39 7.06 4.15
CA ASP A 47 -8.45 6.66 5.09
C ASP A 47 -8.48 5.16 5.34
N ARG A 48 -8.09 4.36 4.34
CA ARG A 48 -8.21 2.91 4.36
C ARG A 48 -6.87 2.28 4.03
N VAL A 49 -6.03 2.11 5.06
CA VAL A 49 -4.66 1.60 4.92
C VAL A 49 -4.51 0.25 5.59
N ASP A 50 -4.04 -0.72 4.81
CA ASP A 50 -3.54 -2.00 5.28
C ASP A 50 -2.20 -2.33 4.58
N GLY A 51 -1.52 -3.38 5.02
CA GLY A 51 -0.20 -3.70 4.52
C GLY A 51 0.69 -4.38 5.54
N HIS A 52 1.85 -4.84 5.08
CA HIS A 52 2.85 -5.47 5.92
C HIS A 52 4.22 -5.53 5.21
N ALA A 53 5.23 -5.89 6.00
CA ALA A 53 6.58 -6.09 5.49
C ALA A 53 6.71 -7.50 4.87
N LEU A 54 7.33 -7.59 3.69
CA LEU A 54 7.73 -8.84 3.07
C LEU A 54 9.18 -9.18 3.46
N PRO A 55 9.58 -10.48 3.49
CA PRO A 55 10.89 -10.93 3.96
C PRO A 55 12.01 -10.65 2.93
N CYS A 56 12.13 -9.41 2.47
CA CYS A 56 13.07 -8.97 1.45
C CYS A 56 13.63 -7.56 1.72
N GLY A 57 14.58 -7.14 0.88
CA GLY A 57 15.21 -5.84 0.84
C GLY A 57 14.38 -4.79 0.07
N HIS A 58 15.05 -3.86 -0.60
CA HIS A 58 14.37 -2.72 -1.21
C HIS A 58 13.58 -3.10 -2.47
N TYR A 59 14.07 -4.08 -3.24
CA TYR A 59 13.52 -4.43 -4.54
C TYR A 59 12.51 -5.56 -4.42
N VAL A 60 11.38 -5.26 -3.76
CA VAL A 60 10.31 -6.22 -3.47
C VAL A 60 9.90 -7.09 -4.68
N PRO A 61 9.69 -6.54 -5.90
CA PRO A 61 9.29 -7.36 -7.05
C PRO A 61 10.35 -8.36 -7.52
N GLU A 62 11.62 -8.10 -7.25
CA GLU A 62 12.73 -8.97 -7.65
C GLU A 62 13.05 -10.00 -6.56
N GLU A 63 12.94 -9.59 -5.30
CA GLU A 63 13.38 -10.38 -4.14
C GLU A 63 12.26 -11.24 -3.54
N ALA A 64 11.00 -10.82 -3.63
CA ALA A 64 9.83 -11.56 -3.15
C ALA A 64 8.65 -11.50 -4.16
N PRO A 65 8.87 -11.92 -5.43
CA PRO A 65 7.85 -11.82 -6.48
C PRO A 65 6.60 -12.65 -6.17
N GLY A 66 6.74 -13.81 -5.53
CA GLY A 66 5.63 -14.70 -5.23
C GLY A 66 4.69 -14.13 -4.18
N GLU A 67 5.26 -13.64 -3.08
CA GLU A 67 4.53 -12.98 -1.99
C GLU A 67 3.87 -11.69 -2.48
N LEU A 68 4.61 -10.88 -3.25
CA LEU A 68 4.06 -9.67 -3.87
C LEU A 68 2.86 -9.99 -4.77
N LEU A 69 2.98 -11.02 -5.61
CA LEU A 69 1.91 -11.41 -6.53
C LEU A 69 0.69 -11.93 -5.77
N ALA A 70 0.89 -12.76 -4.74
CA ALA A 70 -0.20 -13.27 -3.91
C ALA A 70 -0.99 -12.13 -3.26
N GLU A 71 -0.29 -11.16 -2.67
CA GLU A 71 -0.91 -9.98 -2.06
C GLU A 71 -1.63 -9.08 -3.06
N ALA A 72 -1.03 -8.85 -4.24
CA ALA A 72 -1.66 -8.06 -5.28
C ALA A 72 -2.95 -8.74 -5.78
N LEU A 73 -2.91 -10.06 -6.00
CA LEU A 73 -4.09 -10.80 -6.45
C LEU A 73 -5.19 -10.83 -5.39
N ASP A 74 -4.86 -11.00 -4.10
CA ASP A 74 -5.83 -10.91 -3.00
C ASP A 74 -6.48 -9.52 -2.94
N PHE A 75 -5.68 -8.47 -3.02
CA PHE A 75 -6.15 -7.09 -2.93
C PHE A 75 -7.03 -6.68 -4.12
N PHE A 76 -6.66 -7.10 -5.33
CA PHE A 76 -7.40 -6.77 -6.56
C PHE A 76 -8.46 -7.81 -6.94
N ALA A 77 -8.60 -8.88 -6.17
CA ALA A 77 -9.65 -9.86 -6.42
C ALA A 77 -11.00 -9.12 -6.45
N PRO A 78 -11.82 -9.33 -7.49
CA PRO A 78 -13.16 -8.77 -7.48
C PRO A 78 -13.86 -9.24 -6.20
N LEU A 79 -14.61 -8.34 -5.56
CA LEU A 79 -15.59 -8.71 -4.56
C LEU A 79 -16.67 -9.53 -5.28
N ILE A 80 -16.39 -10.79 -5.62
CA ILE A 80 -17.39 -11.70 -6.16
C ILE A 80 -18.23 -12.07 -4.93
N PRO A 81 -19.49 -11.60 -4.82
CA PRO A 81 -20.40 -12.23 -3.89
C PRO A 81 -20.52 -13.66 -4.42
N SER A 82 -20.14 -14.65 -3.59
CA SER A 82 -20.38 -16.06 -3.89
C SER A 82 -21.82 -16.21 -4.40
N GLU A 83 -22.01 -16.35 -5.71
CA GLU A 83 -23.32 -16.72 -6.25
C GLU A 83 -23.68 -18.05 -5.63
N GLY A 84 -24.83 -18.08 -4.96
CA GLY A 84 -25.39 -19.28 -4.33
C GLY A 84 -25.50 -20.45 -5.32
N PRO A 85 -25.81 -21.65 -4.81
CA PRO A 85 -25.71 -22.88 -5.60
C PRO A 85 -26.54 -22.74 -6.88
N ARG A 86 -25.87 -22.85 -8.04
CA ARG A 86 -26.55 -22.95 -9.35
C ARG A 86 -27.41 -24.24 -9.37
N PRO A 87 -28.59 -24.20 -10.03
CA PRO A 87 -29.55 -25.30 -10.05
C PRO A 87 -28.98 -26.59 -10.68
#